data_AF-A0A161THD1-F1
#
_entry.id   AF-A0A161THD1-F1
#
_cell.length_a   1.000
_cell.length_b   1.000
_cell.length_c   1.000
_cell.angle_alpha   90.00
_cell.angle_beta   90.00
_cell.angle_gamma   90.00
#
_symmetry.space_group_name_H-M   'P 1'
#
loop_
_entity.id
_entity.type
_entity.pdbx_description
1 polymer ?
#
loop_
_entity_poly.entity_id
_entity_poly.type
_entity_poly.pdbx_seq_one_letter_code
_entity_poly.pdbx_strand_id
1 'polypeptide(L)'
;MKSSSTRTIDEARENSSNLEGRDAQLGERDAYQYKTSVGSSGRTCNVAVGMSPGVVVFSAIDMDDLDGDRLCELVIQHSTELQDALPNAN
;
A
#
# COMPACT_ATOMS: atom_id res chain seq x y z
N MET A 1 -21.74 0.07 -11.24
CA MET A 1 -20.46 -0.22 -10.54
C MET A 1 -20.80 -0.74 -9.16
N LYS A 2 -20.47 -2.01 -8.85
CA LYS A 2 -20.59 -2.51 -7.47
C LYS A 2 -19.41 -1.94 -6.67
N SER A 3 -19.69 -0.94 -5.86
CA SER A 3 -18.79 -0.53 -4.78
C SER A 3 -18.74 -1.69 -3.78
N SER A 4 -17.61 -2.39 -3.67
CA SER A 4 -17.39 -3.37 -2.58
C SER A 4 -17.25 -2.57 -1.28
N SER A 5 -18.18 -2.75 -0.35
CA SER A 5 -18.30 -1.97 0.88
C SER A 5 -17.33 -2.38 1.99
N THR A 6 -16.38 -3.27 1.71
CA THR A 6 -15.40 -3.72 2.71
C THR A 6 -14.05 -4.00 2.05
N ARG A 7 -13.36 -2.95 1.57
CA ARG A 7 -11.94 -3.09 1.21
C ARG A 7 -11.16 -3.42 2.47
N THR A 8 -10.65 -4.65 2.59
CA THR A 8 -9.85 -5.10 3.75
C THR A 8 -8.39 -5.23 3.39
N ILE A 9 -7.54 -5.30 4.40
CA ILE A 9 -6.11 -5.58 4.18
C ILE A 9 -5.90 -6.99 3.63
N ASP A 10 -6.78 -7.93 3.98
CA ASP A 10 -6.74 -9.30 3.44
C ASP A 10 -7.08 -9.33 1.94
N GLU A 11 -8.01 -8.49 1.48
CA GLU A 11 -8.24 -8.32 0.03
C GLU A 11 -6.97 -7.84 -0.68
N ALA A 12 -6.16 -6.98 -0.03
CA ALA A 12 -4.89 -6.54 -0.59
C ALA A 12 -3.87 -7.70 -0.63
N ARG A 13 -3.80 -8.55 0.41
CA ARG A 13 -2.91 -9.72 0.46
C ARG A 13 -3.25 -10.77 -0.61
N GLU A 14 -4.54 -11.02 -0.81
CA GLU A 14 -5.03 -12.06 -1.71
C GLU A 14 -5.04 -11.65 -3.19
N ASN A 15 -4.77 -10.37 -3.50
CA ASN A 15 -4.79 -9.88 -4.85
C ASN A 15 -3.60 -10.42 -5.67
N SER A 16 -3.90 -11.38 -6.56
CA SER A 16 -2.91 -12.02 -7.45
C SER A 16 -2.25 -11.08 -8.47
N SER A 17 -2.74 -9.85 -8.62
CA SER A 17 -2.11 -8.83 -9.47
C SER A 17 -0.95 -8.10 -8.77
N ASN A 18 -0.79 -8.31 -7.47
CA ASN A 18 0.29 -7.74 -6.70
C ASN A 18 1.60 -8.46 -7.00
N LEU A 19 2.67 -7.67 -7.07
CA LEU A 19 4.04 -8.13 -7.27
C LEU A 19 4.81 -7.93 -5.98
N GLU A 20 5.66 -8.90 -5.62
CA GLU A 20 6.59 -8.80 -4.49
C GLU A 20 5.90 -8.37 -3.16
N GLY A 21 4.69 -8.88 -2.95
CA GLY A 21 3.90 -8.55 -1.78
C GLY A 21 4.49 -9.13 -0.49
N ARG A 22 4.45 -8.35 0.60
CA ARG A 22 4.98 -8.73 1.91
C ARG A 22 4.23 -8.02 3.03
N ASP A 23 4.12 -8.69 4.18
CA ASP A 23 3.59 -8.07 5.39
C ASP A 23 4.52 -6.94 5.87
N ALA A 24 3.90 -5.91 6.42
CA ALA A 24 4.55 -4.74 6.97
C ALA A 24 3.81 -4.29 8.23
N GLN A 25 4.41 -3.36 8.97
CA GLN A 25 3.80 -2.77 10.16
C GLN A 25 3.88 -1.25 10.05
N LEU A 26 2.79 -0.56 10.39
CA LEU A 26 2.76 0.89 10.49
C LEU A 26 2.34 1.30 11.91
N GLY A 27 3.32 1.50 12.79
CA GLY A 27 3.07 1.62 14.22
C GLY A 27 2.43 0.33 14.77
N GLU A 28 1.24 0.45 15.35
CA GLU A 28 0.45 -0.70 15.84
C GLU A 28 -0.52 -1.27 14.77
N ARG A 29 -0.56 -0.66 13.58
CA ARG A 29 -1.49 -1.06 12.51
C ARG A 29 -0.89 -2.17 11.66
N ASP A 30 -1.77 -3.08 11.24
CA ASP A 30 -1.45 -4.08 10.23
C ASP A 30 -1.29 -3.41 8.87
N ALA A 31 -0.23 -3.76 8.14
CA ALA A 31 0.05 -3.21 6.83
C ALA A 31 0.54 -4.29 5.86
N TYR A 32 0.32 -4.05 4.57
CA TYR A 32 0.76 -4.92 3.49
C TYR A 32 1.38 -4.09 2.38
N GLN A 33 2.66 -4.35 2.10
CA GLN A 33 3.39 -3.67 1.04
C GLN A 33 3.37 -4.52 -0.22
N TYR A 34 3.12 -3.91 -1.37
CA TYR A 34 3.15 -4.60 -2.67
C TYR A 34 3.46 -3.65 -3.82
N LYS A 35 4.02 -4.20 -4.90
CA LYS A 35 4.24 -3.49 -6.16
C LYS A 35 3.13 -3.80 -7.15
N THR A 36 2.89 -2.90 -8.10
CA THR A 36 2.08 -3.18 -9.30
C THR A 36 2.76 -2.65 -10.55
N SER A 37 2.35 -3.16 -11.72
CA SER A 37 2.77 -2.63 -13.02
C SER A 37 1.79 -1.57 -13.50
N VAL A 38 2.31 -0.46 -14.04
CA VAL A 38 1.52 0.59 -14.70
C VAL A 38 2.08 0.83 -16.10
N GLY A 39 1.30 0.48 -17.13
CA GLY A 39 1.78 0.57 -18.52
C GLY A 39 2.92 -0.41 -18.82
N SER A 40 3.80 -0.05 -19.75
CA SER A 40 4.87 -0.92 -20.24
C SER A 40 6.10 -0.98 -19.33
N SER A 41 6.44 0.12 -18.66
CA SER A 41 7.65 0.24 -17.81
C SER A 41 7.36 0.68 -16.38
N GLY A 42 6.24 1.38 -16.13
CA GLY A 42 5.93 1.94 -14.82
C GLY A 42 5.81 0.86 -13.74
N ARG A 43 6.37 1.18 -12.57
CA ARG A 43 6.23 0.40 -11.35
C ARG A 43 5.65 1.29 -10.27
N THR A 44 4.76 0.72 -9.48
CA THR A 44 4.28 1.37 -8.27
C THR A 44 4.81 0.65 -7.06
N CYS A 45 4.94 1.37 -5.96
CA CYS A 45 4.93 0.77 -4.65
C CYS A 45 3.73 1.25 -3.86
N ASN A 46 3.08 0.31 -3.19
CA ASN A 46 1.89 0.53 -2.41
C ASN A 46 2.10 -0.01 -1.00
N VAL A 47 1.58 0.70 0.00
CA VAL A 47 1.44 0.22 1.38
C VAL A 47 -0.03 0.35 1.74
N ALA A 48 -0.73 -0.77 1.80
CA ALA A 48 -2.09 -0.86 2.33
C ALA A 48 -2.02 -0.95 3.85
N VAL A 49 -2.81 -0.14 4.55
CA VAL A 49 -2.88 -0.09 6.02
C VAL A 49 -4.30 -0.41 6.44
N GLY A 50 -4.46 -1.43 7.28
CA GLY A 50 -5.75 -1.85 7.81
C GLY A 50 -6.36 -0.78 8.71
N MET A 51 -7.63 -0.49 8.47
CA MET A 51 -8.42 0.47 9.27
C MET A 51 -9.82 -0.09 9.54
N SER A 52 -10.47 0.36 10.61
CA SER A 52 -11.87 0.03 10.86
C SER A 52 -12.71 1.29 10.65
N PRO A 53 -13.68 1.31 9.71
CA PRO A 53 -13.88 0.35 8.61
C PRO A 53 -12.98 0.68 7.39
N GLY A 54 -12.24 -0.30 6.86
CA GLY A 54 -11.62 -0.24 5.52
C GLY A 54 -10.09 -0.33 5.47
N VAL A 55 -9.51 0.33 4.47
CA VAL A 55 -8.06 0.38 4.22
C VAL A 55 -7.68 1.75 3.69
N VAL A 56 -6.54 2.28 4.12
CA VAL A 56 -5.85 3.39 3.46
C VAL A 56 -4.68 2.83 2.67
N VAL A 57 -4.52 3.26 1.42
CA VAL A 57 -3.40 2.84 0.56
C VAL A 57 -2.54 4.06 0.25
N PHE A 58 -1.28 4.00 0.66
CA PHE A 58 -0.25 4.92 0.22
C PHE A 58 0.39 4.37 -1.06
N SER A 59 0.40 5.15 -2.13
CA SER A 59 0.93 4.73 -3.42
C SER A 59 1.89 5.78 -3.96
N ALA A 60 3.06 5.33 -4.41
CA ALA A 60 3.92 6.11 -5.29
C ALA A 60 4.09 5.37 -6.61
N ILE A 61 4.09 6.14 -7.69
CA ILE A 61 4.36 5.67 -9.05
C ILE A 61 5.71 6.24 -9.42
N ASP A 62 6.60 5.38 -9.88
CA ASP A 62 7.81 5.81 -10.55
C ASP A 62 7.64 5.69 -12.07
N MET A 63 7.93 6.80 -12.74
CA MET A 63 7.83 6.95 -14.19
C MET A 63 9.21 7.08 -14.85
N ASP A 64 10.28 7.20 -14.07
CA ASP A 64 11.64 7.54 -14.51
C ASP A 64 12.67 6.40 -14.25
N ASP A 65 12.21 5.16 -14.03
CA ASP A 65 13.04 3.97 -13.78
C ASP A 65 14.00 4.10 -12.57
N LEU A 66 13.54 4.73 -11.48
CA LEU A 66 14.11 4.46 -10.16
C LEU A 66 14.03 2.95 -9.87
N ASP A 67 15.05 2.48 -9.17
CA ASP A 67 15.06 1.16 -8.58
C ASP A 67 13.81 0.97 -7.71
N GLY A 68 12.92 0.05 -8.12
CA GLY A 68 11.61 -0.13 -7.48
C GLY A 68 11.68 -0.49 -5.99
N ASP A 69 12.85 -0.91 -5.49
CA ASP A 69 13.11 -1.10 -4.07
C ASP A 69 13.22 0.23 -3.32
N ARG A 70 13.92 1.23 -3.89
CA ARG A 70 14.04 2.57 -3.32
C ARG A 70 12.69 3.28 -3.26
N LEU A 71 11.85 3.07 -4.27
CA LEU A 71 10.48 3.60 -4.27
C LEU A 71 9.68 3.07 -3.08
N CYS A 72 9.80 1.78 -2.78
CA CYS A 72 9.12 1.18 -1.64
C CYS A 72 9.65 1.65 -0.29
N GLU A 73 10.96 1.85 -0.16
CA GLU A 73 11.55 2.47 1.02
C GLU A 73 10.99 3.88 1.28
N LEU A 74 10.82 4.67 0.23
CA LEU A 74 10.23 6.01 0.36
C LEU A 74 8.76 5.96 0.77
N VAL A 75 7.97 5.07 0.17
CA VAL A 75 6.55 4.94 0.53
C VAL A 75 6.38 4.48 1.97
N ILE A 76 7.17 3.51 2.45
CA ILE A 76 7.07 3.04 3.84
C ILE A 76 7.56 4.11 4.83
N GLN A 77 8.61 4.86 4.50
CA GLN A 77 9.07 5.97 5.33
C GLN A 77 7.98 7.03 5.47
N HIS A 78 7.42 7.49 4.36
CA HIS A 78 6.40 8.55 4.38
C HIS A 78 5.07 8.08 4.98
N SER A 79 4.66 6.84 4.76
CA SER A 79 3.48 6.32 5.45
C SER A 79 3.71 6.29 6.97
N THR A 80 4.93 6.00 7.43
CA THR A 80 5.27 5.99 8.86
C THR A 80 5.20 7.40 9.44
N GLU A 81 5.73 8.40 8.72
CA GLU A 81 5.64 9.81 9.11
C GLU A 81 4.19 10.32 9.18
N LEU A 82 3.30 9.78 8.32
CA LEU A 82 1.90 10.17 8.24
C LEU A 82 0.96 9.32 9.13
N GLN A 83 1.49 8.34 9.86
CA GLN A 83 0.66 7.38 10.59
C GLN A 83 -0.27 8.05 11.62
N ASP A 84 0.17 9.15 12.23
CA ASP A 84 -0.59 9.89 13.26
C ASP A 84 -1.71 10.74 12.65
N ALA A 85 -1.66 10.98 11.33
CA ALA A 85 -2.72 11.65 10.58
C ALA A 85 -3.79 10.68 10.09
N LEU A 86 -3.56 9.36 10.21
CA LEU A 86 -4.57 8.37 9.83
C LEU A 86 -5.75 8.44 10.81
N PRO A 87 -6.99 8.34 10.32
CA PRO A 87 -8.16 8.25 11.17
C PRO A 87 -7.99 7.19 12.27
N ASN A 88 -8.44 7.49 13.47
CA ASN A 88 -8.42 6.52 14.57
C ASN A 88 -9.21 5.28 14.16
N ALA A 89 -8.66 4.11 14.47
CA ALA A 89 -9.39 2.85 14.34
C ALA A 89 -10.42 2.76 15.49
N ASN A 90 -11.44 3.62 15.46
CA ASN A 90 -12.55 3.61 16.41
C ASN A 90 -13.78 3.02 15.74
#